data_AF-A0A9D4ZP03-F1
#
_entry.id   AF-A0A9D4ZP03-F1
#
_cell.length_a   1.000
_cell.length_b   1.000
_cell.length_c   1.000
_cell.angle_alpha   90.00
_cell.angle_beta   90.00
_cell.angle_gamma   90.00
#
_symmetry.space_group_name_H-M   'P 1'
#
loop_
_entity.id
_entity.type
_entity.pdbx_description
1 polymer ?
#
loop_
_entity_poly.entity_id
_entity_poly.type
_entity_poly.pdbx_seq_one_letter_code
_entity_poly.pdbx_strand_id
1 'polypeptide(L)'
;MPAKSDSAEGIVLNYMNEQNRPLNVQNVADALQKYGIKKAAVQKVLDSLADSGQVSAKEYGKQKIYLARQDQFEIPSPQELQELNENNEKLRKEHESEKVALSSLEAELRMLESNLTLEQIRAKEQKLRLDMENAESKLETLKQGVILVSAEEREKVQGAFSTKMSEWRKRKKMFKELWDLITESLPRDLKEFKEELGIEYDEDLQVNLQDYSSLAPKRLKR
;
A
#
# COMPACT_ATOMS: atom_id res chain seq x y z
N MET A 1 -19.61 35.52 -43.87
CA MET A 1 -19.65 36.14 -42.53
C MET A 1 -18.68 35.37 -41.64
N PRO A 2 -17.89 36.00 -40.76
CA PRO A 2 -17.03 35.25 -39.85
C PRO A 2 -17.91 34.38 -38.93
N ALA A 3 -17.59 33.09 -38.83
CA ALA A 3 -18.32 32.15 -37.99
C ALA A 3 -18.25 32.59 -36.51
N LYS A 4 -19.34 32.43 -35.76
CA LYS A 4 -19.35 32.67 -34.30
C LYS A 4 -18.38 31.68 -33.63
N SER A 5 -17.56 32.14 -32.68
CA SER A 5 -16.52 31.33 -32.01
C SER A 5 -17.04 30.02 -31.40
N ASP A 6 -18.29 30.03 -30.93
CA ASP A 6 -18.90 28.91 -30.22
C ASP A 6 -19.70 27.97 -31.14
N SER A 7 -19.79 28.27 -32.45
CA SER A 7 -20.43 27.38 -33.40
C SER A 7 -19.51 26.22 -33.77
N ALA A 8 -20.07 25.10 -34.25
CA ALA A 8 -19.27 23.98 -34.74
C ALA A 8 -18.29 24.41 -35.85
N GLU A 9 -18.66 25.40 -36.68
CA GLU A 9 -17.78 26.00 -37.68
C GLU A 9 -16.63 26.80 -37.06
N GLY A 10 -16.91 27.63 -36.06
CA GLY A 10 -15.90 28.40 -35.34
C GLY A 10 -14.89 27.51 -34.62
N ILE A 11 -15.36 26.46 -33.94
CA ILE A 11 -14.52 25.49 -33.24
C ILE A 11 -13.59 24.74 -34.21
N VAL A 12 -14.13 24.27 -35.34
CA VAL A 12 -13.33 23.56 -36.35
C VAL A 12 -12.32 24.48 -37.02
N LEU A 13 -12.71 25.71 -37.36
CA LEU A 13 -11.83 26.70 -37.96
C LEU A 13 -10.69 27.10 -37.03
N ASN A 14 -11.00 27.38 -35.76
CA ASN A 14 -9.98 27.70 -34.75
C ASN A 14 -8.99 26.56 -34.58
N TYR A 15 -9.47 25.33 -34.46
CA TYR A 15 -8.60 24.16 -34.38
C TYR A 15 -7.71 24.01 -35.63
N MET A 16 -8.27 24.22 -36.83
CA MET A 16 -7.50 24.15 -38.07
C MET A 16 -6.38 25.20 -38.12
N ASN A 17 -6.66 26.42 -37.68
CA ASN A 17 -5.70 27.52 -37.63
C ASN A 17 -4.64 27.29 -36.55
N GLU A 18 -5.01 26.81 -35.36
CA GLU A 18 -4.08 26.50 -34.27
C GLU A 18 -3.11 25.38 -34.63
N GLN A 19 -3.60 24.31 -35.27
CA GLN A 19 -2.74 23.18 -35.64
C GLN A 19 -1.85 23.49 -36.84
N ASN A 20 -2.28 24.42 -37.71
CA ASN A 20 -1.62 24.90 -38.93
C ASN A 20 -0.87 23.80 -39.73
N ARG A 21 -1.46 22.61 -39.85
CA ARG A 21 -0.90 21.46 -40.58
C ARG A 21 -1.98 20.76 -41.40
N PRO A 22 -1.61 19.95 -42.42
CA PRO A 22 -2.59 19.20 -43.20
C PRO A 22 -3.31 18.16 -42.33
N LEU A 23 -4.65 18.19 -42.34
CA LEU A 23 -5.49 17.28 -41.55
C LEU A 23 -6.56 16.63 -42.43
N ASN A 24 -6.96 15.41 -42.07
CA ASN A 24 -8.14 14.78 -42.65
C ASN A 24 -9.33 14.89 -41.68
N VAL A 25 -10.52 14.56 -42.19
CA VAL A 25 -11.78 14.60 -41.41
C VAL A 25 -11.70 13.79 -40.12
N GLN A 26 -11.05 12.62 -40.16
CA GLN A 26 -10.96 11.74 -38.99
C GLN A 26 -10.12 12.39 -37.88
N ASN A 27 -8.95 12.95 -38.22
CA ASN A 27 -8.08 13.61 -37.25
C ASN A 27 -8.76 14.78 -36.56
N VAL A 28 -9.53 15.58 -37.32
CA VAL A 28 -10.28 16.70 -36.77
C VAL A 28 -11.44 16.20 -35.88
N ALA A 29 -12.14 15.15 -36.29
CA ALA A 29 -13.23 14.58 -35.51
C ALA A 29 -12.75 13.98 -34.17
N ASP A 30 -11.61 13.29 -34.17
CA ASP A 30 -11.03 12.71 -32.96
C ASP A 30 -10.57 13.80 -31.99
N ALA A 31 -9.90 14.84 -32.49
CA ALA A 31 -9.42 15.95 -31.67
C ALA A 31 -10.56 16.81 -31.09
N LEU A 32 -11.67 16.93 -31.82
CA LEU A 32 -12.83 17.73 -31.43
C LEU A 32 -13.95 16.91 -30.77
N GLN A 33 -13.71 15.63 -30.46
CA GLN A 33 -14.70 14.77 -29.82
C GLN A 33 -15.21 15.35 -28.49
N LYS A 34 -14.34 16.05 -27.74
CA LYS A 34 -14.69 16.74 -26.49
C LYS A 34 -15.75 17.84 -26.64
N TYR A 35 -15.94 18.38 -27.85
CA TYR A 35 -16.96 19.37 -28.16
C TYR A 35 -18.27 18.73 -28.66
N GLY A 36 -18.38 17.40 -28.66
CA GLY A 36 -19.60 16.69 -29.08
C GLY A 36 -19.88 16.74 -30.59
N ILE A 37 -18.93 17.18 -31.41
CA ILE A 37 -19.11 17.31 -32.86
C ILE A 37 -18.88 15.94 -33.52
N LYS A 38 -19.93 15.37 -34.11
CA LYS A 38 -19.84 14.08 -34.82
C LYS A 38 -19.03 14.21 -36.11
N LYS A 39 -18.33 13.14 -36.52
CA LYS A 39 -17.52 13.08 -37.75
C LYS A 39 -18.23 13.60 -39.01
N ALA A 40 -19.48 13.22 -39.22
CA ALA A 40 -20.26 13.67 -40.38
C ALA A 40 -20.52 15.19 -40.35
N ALA A 41 -20.70 15.78 -39.17
CA ALA A 41 -20.83 17.22 -39.02
C ALA A 41 -19.49 17.93 -39.25
N VAL A 42 -18.39 17.38 -38.74
CA VAL A 42 -17.02 17.86 -39.01
C VAL A 42 -16.74 17.89 -40.51
N GLN A 43 -17.10 16.83 -41.24
CA GLN A 43 -16.93 16.78 -42.69
C GLN A 43 -17.69 17.91 -43.39
N LYS A 44 -18.99 18.07 -43.08
CA LYS A 44 -19.82 19.15 -43.67
C LYS A 44 -19.26 20.53 -43.37
N VAL A 45 -18.77 20.75 -42.14
CA VAL A 45 -18.16 22.01 -41.73
C VAL A 45 -16.86 22.26 -42.50
N LEU A 46 -15.99 21.26 -42.62
CA LEU A 46 -14.73 21.38 -43.37
C LEU A 46 -14.97 21.64 -44.86
N ASP A 47 -15.96 20.97 -45.45
CA ASP A 47 -16.40 21.23 -46.83
C ASP A 47 -16.92 22.67 -46.97
N SER A 48 -17.79 23.12 -46.07
CA SER A 48 -18.32 24.49 -46.08
C SER A 48 -17.23 25.56 -45.86
N LEU A 49 -16.22 25.29 -45.03
CA LEU A 49 -15.08 26.18 -44.81
C LEU A 49 -14.13 26.20 -46.01
N ALA A 50 -14.09 25.11 -46.77
CA ALA A 50 -13.36 25.06 -48.04
C ALA A 50 -14.10 25.85 -49.13
N ASP A 51 -15.42 25.71 -49.21
CA ASP A 51 -16.28 26.44 -50.16
C ASP A 51 -16.30 27.94 -49.86
N SER A 52 -16.29 28.33 -48.58
CA SER A 52 -16.15 29.73 -48.16
C SER A 52 -14.73 30.30 -48.36
N GLY A 53 -13.79 29.46 -48.76
CA GLY A 53 -12.41 29.83 -49.03
C GLY A 53 -11.64 30.22 -47.76
N GLN A 54 -12.03 29.76 -46.57
CA GLN A 54 -11.31 29.95 -45.31
C GLN A 54 -10.29 28.83 -45.05
N VAL A 55 -10.53 27.65 -45.62
CA VAL A 55 -9.65 26.48 -45.55
C VAL A 55 -9.39 26.00 -46.98
N SER A 56 -8.19 25.50 -47.25
CA SER A 56 -7.86 24.85 -48.52
C SER A 56 -8.15 23.36 -48.42
N ALA A 57 -8.88 22.80 -49.39
CA ALA A 57 -9.11 21.37 -49.49
C ALA A 57 -8.45 20.78 -50.74
N LYS A 58 -7.86 19.59 -50.60
CA LYS A 58 -7.29 18.83 -51.71
C LYS A 58 -7.66 17.36 -51.62
N GLU A 59 -8.15 16.83 -52.73
CA GLU A 59 -8.55 15.44 -52.83
C GLU A 59 -7.41 14.57 -53.36
N TYR A 60 -7.19 13.45 -52.68
CA TYR A 60 -6.19 12.43 -53.00
C TYR A 60 -6.91 11.07 -53.06
N GLY A 61 -7.46 10.75 -54.23
CA GLY A 61 -8.25 9.53 -54.45
C GLY A 61 -9.51 9.52 -53.58
N LYS A 62 -9.57 8.60 -52.60
CA LYS A 62 -10.71 8.48 -51.67
C LYS A 62 -10.61 9.38 -50.43
N GLN A 63 -9.48 10.05 -50.23
CA GLN A 63 -9.22 10.86 -49.03
C GLN A 63 -9.18 12.35 -49.40
N LYS A 64 -9.72 13.20 -48.51
CA LYS A 64 -9.70 14.65 -48.64
C LYS A 64 -8.90 15.25 -47.47
N ILE A 65 -7.94 16.10 -47.82
CA ILE A 65 -7.04 16.77 -46.89
C ILE A 65 -7.43 18.24 -46.84
N TYR A 66 -7.48 18.80 -45.64
CA TYR A 66 -7.83 20.19 -45.35
C TYR A 66 -6.64 20.87 -44.68
N LEU A 67 -6.41 22.13 -45.02
CA LEU A 67 -5.33 22.94 -44.48
C LEU A 67 -5.79 24.38 -44.31
N ALA A 68 -5.47 25.01 -43.18
CA ALA A 68 -5.69 26.44 -42.98
C ALA A 68 -5.01 27.25 -44.10
N ARG A 69 -5.71 28.25 -44.62
CA ARG A 69 -5.18 29.11 -45.67
C ARG A 69 -4.01 29.95 -45.13
N GLN A 70 -2.86 29.88 -45.79
CA GLN A 70 -1.66 30.57 -45.30
C GLN A 70 -1.66 32.07 -45.57
N ASP A 71 -2.41 32.52 -46.57
CA ASP A 71 -2.53 33.93 -46.96
C ASP A 71 -3.35 34.77 -45.97
N GLN A 72 -4.03 34.13 -45.01
CA GLN A 72 -4.70 34.84 -43.91
C GLN A 72 -3.71 35.27 -42.80
N PHE A 73 -2.48 34.77 -42.82
CA PHE A 73 -1.44 35.09 -41.84
C PHE A 73 -0.50 36.16 -42.39
N GLU A 74 -0.10 37.09 -41.53
CA GLU A 74 0.92 38.07 -41.87
C GLU A 74 2.27 37.37 -42.03
N ILE A 75 2.95 37.65 -43.15
CA ILE A 75 4.30 37.15 -43.42
C ILE A 75 5.28 38.23 -42.93
N PRO A 76 6.05 37.96 -41.87
CA PRO A 76 7.01 38.94 -41.37
C PRO A 76 8.07 39.26 -42.42
N SER A 77 8.53 40.52 -42.42
CA SER A 77 9.69 40.93 -43.19
C SER A 77 10.98 40.26 -42.64
N PRO A 78 12.07 40.22 -43.43
CA PRO A 78 13.35 39.66 -42.95
C PRO A 78 13.90 40.35 -41.69
N GLN A 79 13.63 41.64 -41.52
CA GLN A 79 14.05 42.41 -40.34
C GLN A 79 13.22 42.01 -39.11
N GLU A 80 11.90 41.98 -39.22
CA GLU A 80 11.02 41.52 -38.14
C GLU A 80 11.33 40.07 -37.76
N LEU A 81 11.61 39.20 -38.73
CA LEU A 81 12.01 37.82 -38.47
C LEU A 81 13.30 37.75 -37.65
N GLN A 82 14.27 38.62 -37.93
CA GLN A 82 15.51 38.69 -37.17
C GLN A 82 15.24 39.16 -35.72
N GLU A 83 14.47 40.22 -35.54
CA GLU A 83 14.08 40.72 -34.21
C GLU A 83 13.31 39.67 -33.39
N LEU A 84 12.39 38.93 -34.02
CA LEU A 84 11.67 37.83 -33.39
C LEU A 84 12.62 36.70 -32.96
N ASN A 85 13.62 36.37 -33.78
CA ASN A 85 14.62 35.36 -33.42
C ASN A 85 15.49 35.81 -32.25
N GLU A 86 15.95 37.06 -32.25
CA GLU A 86 16.74 37.63 -31.14
C GLU A 86 15.93 37.64 -29.83
N ASN A 87 14.66 38.02 -29.89
CA ASN A 87 13.75 37.98 -28.74
C ASN A 87 13.51 36.55 -28.24
N ASN A 88 13.32 35.58 -29.15
CA ASN A 88 13.17 34.17 -28.79
C ASN A 88 14.44 33.63 -28.11
N GLU A 89 15.62 33.96 -28.62
CA GLU A 89 16.90 33.56 -28.01
C GLU A 89 17.08 34.18 -26.62
N LYS A 90 16.69 35.45 -26.44
CA LYS A 90 16.70 36.11 -25.14
C LYS A 90 15.77 35.41 -24.14
N LEU A 91 14.51 35.19 -24.54
CA LEU A 91 13.51 34.51 -23.69
C LEU A 91 13.92 33.07 -23.36
N ARG A 92 14.54 32.34 -24.30
CA ARG A 92 15.08 30.99 -24.04
C ARG A 92 16.16 31.00 -22.97
N LYS A 93 17.07 31.98 -23.00
CA LYS A 93 18.13 32.12 -21.99
C LYS A 93 17.56 32.50 -20.62
N GLU A 94 16.62 33.43 -20.57
CA GLU A 94 15.93 33.82 -19.34
C GLU A 94 15.19 32.63 -18.73
N HIS A 95 14.42 31.89 -19.55
CA HIS A 95 13.70 30.71 -19.10
C HIS A 95 14.64 29.61 -18.56
N GLU A 96 15.76 29.34 -19.22
CA GLU A 96 16.70 28.34 -18.73
C GLU A 96 17.36 28.78 -17.41
N SER A 97 17.69 30.07 -17.27
CA SER A 97 18.20 30.64 -16.03
C SER A 97 17.22 30.50 -14.87
N GLU A 98 15.94 30.86 -15.08
CA GLU A 98 14.89 30.74 -14.06
C GLU A 98 14.63 29.28 -13.69
N LYS A 99 14.64 28.37 -14.66
CA LYS A 99 14.48 26.94 -14.43
C LYS A 99 15.59 26.37 -13.54
N VAL A 100 16.84 26.79 -13.75
CA VAL A 100 17.97 26.40 -12.89
C VAL A 100 17.79 26.95 -11.48
N ALA A 101 17.40 28.22 -11.33
CA ALA A 101 17.13 28.83 -10.03
C ALA A 101 16.00 28.11 -9.27
N LEU A 102 14.91 27.76 -9.97
CA LEU A 102 13.79 27.02 -9.39
C LEU A 102 14.24 25.64 -8.91
N SER A 103 14.99 24.89 -9.73
CA SER A 103 15.54 23.58 -9.36
C SER A 103 16.42 23.65 -8.10
N SER A 104 17.26 24.69 -7.97
CA SER A 104 18.07 24.91 -6.77
C SER A 104 17.21 25.18 -5.55
N LEU A 105 16.21 26.05 -5.67
CA LEU A 105 15.33 26.43 -4.57
C LEU A 105 14.46 25.24 -4.12
N GLU A 106 13.98 24.42 -5.05
CA GLU A 106 13.26 23.18 -4.75
C GLU A 106 14.15 22.17 -4.01
N ALA A 107 15.44 22.07 -4.37
CA ALA A 107 16.39 21.20 -3.67
C ALA A 107 16.64 21.69 -2.23
N GLU A 108 16.81 23.00 -2.03
CA GLU A 108 16.92 23.61 -0.69
C GLU A 108 15.67 23.37 0.14
N LEU A 109 14.47 23.56 -0.45
CA LEU A 109 13.20 23.34 0.21
C LEU A 109 13.03 21.88 0.64
N ARG A 110 13.37 20.92 -0.24
CA ARG A 110 13.36 19.49 0.12
C ARG A 110 14.32 19.16 1.27
N MET A 111 15.50 19.78 1.28
CA MET A 111 16.47 19.60 2.38
C MET A 111 15.91 20.14 3.70
N LEU A 112 15.27 21.31 3.68
CA LEU A 112 14.63 21.92 4.85
C LEU A 112 13.45 21.07 5.34
N GLU A 113 12.59 20.60 4.44
CA GLU A 113 11.42 19.76 4.75
C GLU A 113 11.80 18.35 5.22
N SER A 114 12.99 17.84 4.88
CA SER A 114 13.46 16.55 5.37
C SER A 114 13.72 16.53 6.88
N ASN A 115 13.79 17.72 7.51
CA ASN A 115 14.01 17.88 8.93
C ASN A 115 12.71 18.23 9.66
N LEU A 116 12.60 17.78 10.92
CA LEU A 116 11.50 18.18 11.78
C LEU A 116 11.61 19.68 12.08
N THR A 117 10.47 20.37 12.01
CA THR A 117 10.38 21.76 12.48
C THR A 117 10.67 21.82 13.98
N LEU A 118 11.08 22.99 14.48
CA LEU A 118 11.35 23.19 15.91
C LEU A 118 10.14 22.85 16.78
N GLU A 119 8.93 23.15 16.32
CA GLU A 119 7.67 22.81 17.00
C GLU A 119 7.46 21.30 17.08
N GLN A 120 7.68 20.59 15.97
CA GLN A 120 7.59 19.12 15.94
C GLN A 120 8.66 18.46 16.81
N ILE A 121 9.88 19.00 16.84
CA ILE A 121 10.96 18.53 17.72
C ILE A 121 10.53 18.68 19.19
N ARG A 122 10.02 19.85 19.59
CA ARG A 122 9.55 20.10 20.96
C ARG A 122 8.40 19.18 21.36
N ALA A 123 7.43 18.95 20.47
CA ALA A 123 6.33 18.04 20.72
C ALA A 123 6.81 16.59 20.89
N LYS A 124 7.77 16.14 20.06
CA LYS A 124 8.37 14.81 20.16
C LYS A 124 9.19 14.65 21.44
N GLU A 125 9.94 15.68 21.83
CA GLU A 125 10.70 15.72 23.08
C GLU A 125 9.77 15.58 24.30
N GLN A 126 8.69 16.35 24.37
CA GLN A 126 7.71 16.25 25.45
C GLN A 126 7.10 14.85 25.55
N LYS A 127 6.71 14.26 24.41
CA LYS A 127 6.17 12.89 24.38
C LYS A 127 7.18 11.87 24.89
N LEU A 128 8.43 11.94 24.42
CA LEU A 128 9.48 11.02 24.85
C LEU A 128 9.77 11.15 26.35
N ARG A 129 9.76 12.36 26.91
CA ARG A 129 9.92 12.56 28.35
C ARG A 129 8.80 11.90 29.16
N LEU A 130 7.55 12.06 28.72
CA LEU A 130 6.41 11.41 29.36
C LEU A 130 6.50 9.87 29.27
N ASP A 131 6.91 9.34 28.12
CA ASP A 131 7.10 7.90 27.93
C ASP A 131 8.23 7.36 28.84
N MET A 132 9.32 8.12 29.01
CA MET A 132 10.39 7.78 29.94
C MET A 132 9.90 7.75 31.40
N GLU A 133 9.19 8.79 31.85
CA GLU A 133 8.65 8.86 33.20
C GLU A 133 7.69 7.69 33.49
N ASN A 134 6.83 7.37 32.53
CA ASN A 134 5.93 6.22 32.63
C ASN A 134 6.69 4.88 32.69
N ALA A 135 7.75 4.72 31.90
CA ALA A 135 8.58 3.51 31.91
C ALA A 135 9.34 3.37 33.23
N GLU A 136 9.88 4.47 33.77
CA GLU A 136 10.58 4.51 35.06
C GLU A 136 9.62 4.17 36.21
N SER A 137 8.41 4.74 36.24
CA SER A 137 7.39 4.42 37.24
C SER A 137 6.99 2.93 37.23
N LYS A 138 6.82 2.36 36.03
CA LYS A 138 6.56 0.92 35.87
C LYS A 138 7.73 0.08 36.36
N LEU A 139 8.96 0.47 36.02
CA LEU A 139 10.17 -0.22 36.44
C LEU A 139 10.30 -0.20 37.96
N GLU A 140 10.02 0.94 38.60
CA GLU A 140 10.07 1.09 40.05
C GLU A 140 9.02 0.22 40.74
N THR A 141 7.79 0.19 40.21
CA THR A 141 6.74 -0.71 40.70
C THR A 141 7.16 -2.18 40.59
N LEU A 142 7.78 -2.59 39.48
CA LEU A 142 8.28 -3.94 39.29
C LEU A 142 9.45 -4.29 40.21
N LYS A 143 10.31 -3.31 40.55
CA LYS A 143 11.42 -3.47 41.50
C LYS A 143 10.92 -3.58 42.95
N GLN A 144 9.89 -2.82 43.32
CA GLN A 144 9.28 -2.86 44.65
C GLN A 144 8.42 -4.12 44.86
N GLY A 145 7.89 -4.68 43.77
CA GLY A 145 7.23 -5.99 43.79
C GLY A 145 8.18 -7.06 44.31
N VAL A 146 7.83 -7.66 45.44
CA VAL A 146 8.59 -8.79 45.99
C VAL A 146 8.50 -9.96 45.01
N ILE A 147 9.65 -10.38 44.47
CA ILE A 147 9.77 -11.65 43.73
C ILE A 147 9.58 -12.77 44.75
N LEU A 148 8.34 -13.22 44.94
CA LEU A 148 7.99 -14.26 45.93
C LEU A 148 8.53 -15.65 45.57
N VAL A 149 8.89 -15.88 44.30
CA VAL A 149 9.48 -17.13 43.81
C VAL A 149 10.56 -16.78 42.80
N SER A 150 11.79 -17.17 43.08
CA SER A 150 12.89 -16.98 42.13
C SER A 150 12.68 -17.82 40.87
N ALA A 151 13.27 -17.41 39.75
CA ALA A 151 13.23 -18.20 38.51
C ALA A 151 13.80 -19.62 38.74
N GLU A 152 14.83 -19.73 39.58
CA GLU A 152 15.48 -21.00 39.92
C GLU A 152 14.57 -21.90 40.77
N GLU A 153 13.90 -21.38 41.79
CA GLU A 153 12.93 -22.14 42.58
C GLU A 153 11.75 -22.60 41.71
N ARG A 154 11.27 -21.72 40.82
CA ARG A 154 10.21 -22.06 39.87
C ARG A 154 10.63 -23.20 38.94
N GLU A 155 11.86 -23.16 38.43
CA GLU A 155 12.39 -24.21 37.55
C GLU A 155 12.58 -25.53 38.31
N LYS A 156 13.13 -25.50 39.53
CA LYS A 156 13.25 -26.69 40.39
C LYS A 156 11.91 -27.35 40.66
N VAL A 157 10.89 -26.57 41.02
CA VAL A 157 9.53 -27.08 41.29
C VAL A 157 8.90 -27.65 40.02
N GLN A 158 9.02 -26.96 38.88
CA GLN A 158 8.53 -27.47 37.59
C GLN A 158 9.24 -28.76 37.16
N GLY A 159 10.55 -28.85 37.37
CA GLY A 159 11.34 -30.04 37.10
C GLY A 159 10.93 -31.23 37.97
N ALA A 160 10.79 -31.00 39.29
CA ALA A 160 10.32 -32.02 40.23
C ALA A 160 8.93 -32.53 39.88
N PHE A 161 7.99 -31.61 39.57
CA PHE A 161 6.64 -31.95 39.15
C PHE A 161 6.62 -32.81 37.88
N SER A 162 7.39 -32.42 36.85
CA SER A 162 7.52 -33.18 35.60
C SER A 162 8.06 -34.60 35.82
N THR A 163 9.10 -34.74 36.65
CA THR A 163 9.70 -36.04 36.98
C THR A 163 8.71 -36.93 37.72
N LYS A 164 8.02 -36.43 38.75
CA LYS A 164 7.03 -37.20 39.51
C LYS A 164 5.85 -37.62 38.64
N MET A 165 5.40 -36.76 37.73
CA MET A 165 4.34 -37.10 36.79
C MET A 165 4.75 -38.22 35.82
N SER A 166 6.00 -38.21 35.35
CA SER A 166 6.56 -39.27 34.51
C SER A 166 6.68 -40.59 35.27
N GLU A 167 7.16 -40.56 36.52
CA GLU A 167 7.25 -41.75 37.38
C GLU A 167 5.88 -42.38 37.64
N TRP A 168 4.86 -41.57 37.96
CA TRP A 168 3.49 -42.06 38.18
C TRP A 168 2.93 -42.75 36.93
N ARG A 169 3.05 -42.14 35.75
CA ARG A 169 2.63 -42.76 34.48
C ARG A 169 3.32 -44.10 34.22
N LYS A 170 4.64 -44.16 34.42
CA LYS A 170 5.44 -45.39 34.21
C LYS A 170 5.00 -46.49 35.18
N ARG A 171 4.86 -46.17 36.48
CA ARG A 171 4.46 -47.14 37.50
C ARG A 171 3.04 -47.65 37.29
N LYS A 172 2.08 -46.78 36.97
CA LYS A 172 0.70 -47.17 36.63
C LYS A 172 0.66 -48.11 35.43
N LYS A 173 1.47 -47.83 34.39
CA LYS A 173 1.59 -48.69 33.21
C LYS A 173 2.19 -50.07 33.56
N MET A 174 3.32 -50.11 34.26
CA MET A 174 3.96 -51.37 34.65
C MET A 174 3.05 -52.24 35.53
N PHE A 175 2.38 -51.62 36.51
CA PHE A 175 1.42 -52.32 37.35
C PHE A 175 0.30 -52.92 36.51
N LYS A 176 -0.30 -52.13 35.61
CA LYS A 176 -1.40 -52.60 34.76
C LYS A 176 -0.97 -53.76 33.86
N GLU A 177 0.21 -53.68 33.24
CA GLU A 177 0.74 -54.78 32.41
C GLU A 177 0.92 -56.08 33.20
N LEU A 178 1.45 -56.01 34.43
CA LEU A 178 1.60 -57.17 35.30
C LEU A 178 0.25 -57.70 35.80
N TRP A 179 -0.66 -56.80 36.16
CA TRP A 179 -2.00 -57.14 36.62
C TRP A 179 -2.81 -57.83 35.53
N ASP A 180 -2.77 -57.29 34.31
CA ASP A 180 -3.43 -57.87 33.15
C ASP A 180 -2.85 -59.27 32.86
N LEU A 181 -1.52 -59.44 32.87
CA LEU A 181 -0.87 -60.74 32.68
C LEU A 181 -1.29 -61.80 33.71
N ILE A 182 -1.39 -61.42 34.99
CA ILE A 182 -1.82 -62.32 36.06
C ILE A 182 -3.30 -62.68 35.86
N THR A 183 -4.14 -61.69 35.61
CA THR A 183 -5.60 -61.86 35.60
C THR A 183 -6.15 -62.47 34.30
N GLU A 184 -5.39 -62.46 33.20
CA GLU A 184 -5.81 -63.00 31.89
C GLU A 184 -6.14 -64.51 31.92
N SER A 185 -5.53 -65.27 32.83
CA SER A 185 -5.72 -66.74 32.94
C SER A 185 -6.46 -67.19 34.20
N LEU A 186 -7.02 -66.25 34.98
CA LEU A 186 -7.67 -66.54 36.27
C LEU A 186 -9.20 -66.68 36.11
N PRO A 187 -9.81 -67.82 36.46
CA PRO A 187 -11.26 -68.03 36.36
C PRO A 187 -12.04 -67.47 37.58
N ARG A 188 -11.55 -66.38 38.21
CA ARG A 188 -12.14 -65.76 39.41
C ARG A 188 -12.64 -64.34 39.13
N ASP A 189 -13.52 -63.82 40.00
CA ASP A 189 -13.91 -62.41 39.93
C ASP A 189 -12.72 -61.51 40.30
N LEU A 190 -12.32 -60.65 39.36
CA LEU A 190 -11.20 -59.74 39.52
C LEU A 190 -11.42 -58.73 40.65
N LYS A 191 -12.68 -58.39 40.97
CA LYS A 191 -12.99 -57.42 42.04
C LYS A 191 -12.70 -57.99 43.42
N GLU A 192 -13.18 -59.20 43.69
CA GLU A 192 -12.92 -59.91 44.96
C GLU A 192 -11.43 -60.20 45.11
N PHE A 193 -10.75 -60.59 44.04
CA PHE A 193 -9.30 -60.86 44.06
C PHE A 193 -8.47 -59.59 44.32
N LYS A 194 -8.88 -58.45 43.76
CA LYS A 194 -8.26 -57.15 44.02
C LYS A 194 -8.41 -56.73 45.49
N GLU A 195 -9.60 -56.95 46.06
CA GLU A 195 -9.90 -56.64 47.46
C GLU A 195 -9.14 -57.56 48.43
N GLU A 196 -9.04 -58.86 48.14
CA GLU A 196 -8.23 -59.82 48.90
C GLU A 196 -6.74 -59.43 48.95
N LEU A 197 -6.21 -58.94 47.83
CA LEU A 197 -4.83 -58.46 47.74
C LEU A 197 -4.62 -57.04 48.30
N GLY A 198 -5.69 -56.35 48.68
CA GLY A 198 -5.62 -54.98 49.20
C GLY A 198 -5.09 -53.96 48.19
N ILE A 199 -5.35 -54.16 46.90
CA ILE A 199 -4.90 -53.26 45.83
C ILE A 199 -5.95 -52.17 45.62
N GLU A 200 -5.52 -50.91 45.65
CA GLU A 200 -6.37 -49.74 45.39
C GLU A 200 -5.90 -49.02 44.11
N TYR A 201 -6.84 -48.53 43.31
CA TYR A 201 -6.54 -47.69 42.14
C TYR A 201 -6.64 -46.20 42.48
N ASP A 202 -6.00 -45.38 41.64
CA ASP A 202 -6.07 -43.93 41.77
C ASP A 202 -7.53 -43.45 41.81
N GLU A 203 -8.40 -44.07 41.00
CA GLU A 203 -9.83 -43.76 40.91
C GLU A 203 -10.59 -44.12 42.20
N ASP A 204 -10.16 -45.14 42.94
CA ASP A 204 -10.75 -45.51 44.25
C ASP A 204 -10.44 -44.46 45.33
N LEU A 205 -9.31 -43.74 45.17
CA LEU A 205 -8.88 -42.63 46.02
C LEU A 205 -9.32 -41.25 45.50
N GLN A 206 -10.19 -41.20 44.48
CA GLN A 206 -10.63 -39.97 43.81
C GLN A 206 -9.48 -39.15 43.19
N VAL A 207 -8.36 -39.81 42.86
CA VAL A 207 -7.20 -39.19 42.25
C VAL A 207 -7.23 -39.42 40.74
N ASN A 208 -7.22 -38.33 39.96
CA ASN A 208 -7.22 -38.41 38.50
C ASN A 208 -5.91 -37.89 37.89
N LEU A 209 -5.15 -38.81 37.29
CA LEU A 209 -3.89 -38.51 36.61
C LEU A 209 -4.00 -37.43 35.52
N GLN A 210 -5.12 -37.34 34.79
CA GLN A 210 -5.30 -36.34 33.72
C GLN A 210 -5.46 -34.93 34.28
N ASP A 211 -6.12 -34.79 35.43
CA ASP A 211 -6.32 -33.49 36.07
C ASP A 211 -4.96 -32.89 36.47
N TYR A 212 -4.09 -33.68 37.08
CA TYR A 212 -2.72 -33.26 37.40
C TYR A 212 -1.84 -33.09 36.16
N SER A 213 -2.05 -33.90 35.12
CA SER A 213 -1.35 -33.75 33.84
C SER A 213 -1.62 -32.39 33.19
N SER A 214 -2.83 -31.86 33.36
CA SER A 214 -3.26 -30.58 32.80
C SER A 214 -2.57 -29.36 33.44
N LEU A 215 -2.09 -29.53 34.67
CA LEU A 215 -1.33 -28.52 35.44
C LEU A 215 0.13 -28.41 35.00
N ALA A 216 0.63 -29.36 34.20
CA ALA A 216 1.98 -29.29 33.68
C ALA A 216 2.15 -28.03 32.80
N PRO A 217 3.29 -27.31 32.90
CA PRO A 217 3.51 -26.12 32.10
C PRO A 217 3.43 -26.48 30.61
N LYS A 218 2.43 -25.92 29.92
CA LYS A 218 2.32 -26.02 28.47
C LYS A 218 3.60 -25.43 27.90
N ARG A 219 4.40 -26.24 27.19
CA ARG A 219 5.52 -25.71 26.41
C ARG A 219 4.94 -24.65 25.48
N LEU A 220 5.28 -23.38 25.70
CA LEU A 220 5.07 -22.32 24.72
C LEU A 220 5.76 -22.80 23.45
N LYS A 221 4.97 -23.21 22.45
CA LYS A 221 5.50 -23.48 21.11
C LYS A 221 6.12 -22.17 20.66
N ARG A 222 7.45 -22.18 20.52
CA ARG A 222 8.18 -21.14 19.77
C ARG A 222 7.73 -21.17 18.33
#